data_AF-A0A1M2VXD1-F1
#
_entry.id   AF-A0A1M2VXD1-F1
#
_cell.length_a   1.000
_cell.length_b   1.000
_cell.length_c   1.000
_cell.angle_alpha   90.00
_cell.angle_beta   90.00
_cell.angle_gamma   90.00
#
_symmetry.space_group_name_H-M   'P 1'
#
loop_
_entity.id
_entity.type
_entity.pdbx_description
1 polymer ?
#
loop_
_entity_poly.entity_id
_entity_poly.type
_entity_poly.pdbx_seq_one_letter_code
_entity_poly.pdbx_strand_id
1 'polypeptide(L)'
;MLAHATRSALWVNRQWRKYPYMIINKCAIPARLKPLDLIFSRRVIPALESASIPWVDDLNDPSAPAAVMGALDVIEDKSFRRASTYHAFLPGSLAQDSKARLKICTNTIVMRLDLADEDGIVRARGVHIAAANPRKADLTYYAKARREVVLSAGALGSPQILMLMWSAPCMRLRGKPELEYSCIGPRDHLEEKNVPVVLDMPAVESHLQDHIGVPLTYEVPMSDSLHQLENNIFSALKAALTYVVTGRGLFSSPFQSITSLIPTRLLDGHAHRVVAPEPSVLDASVPANRPDLELMPLANNCTDADIPGKGVFTLLPTLILLKSQACDFASGT
;
A
#
# COMPACT_ATOMS: atom_id res chain seq x y z
N MET A 1 3.46 13.47 -22.60
CA MET A 1 3.37 12.66 -21.36
C MET A 1 4.36 13.10 -20.27
N LEU A 2 5.62 13.48 -20.56
CA LEU A 2 6.57 13.99 -19.55
C LEU A 2 6.13 15.31 -18.84
N ALA A 3 5.36 16.16 -19.53
CA ALA A 3 4.89 17.45 -18.96
C ALA A 3 3.79 17.30 -17.89
N HIS A 4 3.14 16.13 -17.79
CA HIS A 4 2.08 15.89 -16.80
C HIS A 4 2.64 15.38 -15.46
N ALA A 5 3.73 14.61 -15.49
CA ALA A 5 4.41 14.07 -14.30
C ALA A 5 5.15 15.13 -13.48
N THR A 6 5.77 16.12 -14.14
CA THR A 6 6.43 17.27 -13.49
C THR A 6 5.44 18.22 -12.83
N ARG A 7 4.22 18.35 -13.38
CA ARG A 7 3.14 19.13 -12.76
C ARG A 7 2.53 18.43 -11.53
N SER A 8 2.45 17.11 -11.50
CA SER A 8 1.96 16.37 -10.32
C SER A 8 2.95 16.42 -9.16
N ALA A 9 4.26 16.30 -9.40
CA ALA A 9 5.28 16.44 -8.35
C ALA A 9 5.27 17.84 -7.70
N LEU A 10 5.11 18.91 -8.51
CA LEU A 10 4.96 20.29 -8.01
C LEU A 10 3.60 20.56 -7.35
N TRP A 11 2.52 19.87 -7.77
CA TRP A 11 1.18 20.00 -7.20
C TRP A 11 1.07 19.35 -5.82
N VAL A 12 1.62 18.13 -5.67
CA VAL A 12 1.73 17.43 -4.40
C VAL A 12 2.45 18.34 -3.41
N ASN A 13 3.64 18.84 -3.75
CA ASN A 13 4.43 19.73 -2.87
C ASN A 13 3.74 21.07 -2.51
N ARG A 14 2.88 21.63 -3.39
CA ARG A 14 2.15 22.88 -3.09
C ARG A 14 0.96 22.70 -2.15
N GLN A 15 0.25 21.57 -2.22
CA GLN A 15 -0.85 21.27 -1.30
C GLN A 15 -0.32 21.02 0.11
N TRP A 16 0.76 20.25 0.26
CA TRP A 16 1.33 19.91 1.59
C TRP A 16 1.79 21.13 2.41
N ARG A 17 2.15 22.26 1.79
CA ARG A 17 2.47 23.50 2.53
C ARG A 17 1.27 24.13 3.25
N LYS A 18 0.02 23.82 2.85
CA LYS A 18 -1.21 24.32 3.48
C LYS A 18 -1.79 23.37 4.53
N TYR A 19 -1.37 22.11 4.55
CA TYR A 19 -1.85 21.12 5.52
C TYR A 19 -0.91 21.04 6.73
N PRO A 20 -1.41 20.68 7.92
CA PRO A 20 -0.59 20.62 9.14
C PRO A 20 0.39 19.43 9.20
N TYR A 21 0.56 18.68 8.12
CA TYR A 21 1.43 17.49 8.05
C TYR A 21 2.82 17.86 7.56
N MET A 22 3.83 17.14 8.06
CA MET A 22 5.20 17.30 7.63
C MET A 22 5.60 16.00 6.92
N ILE A 23 5.94 16.08 5.63
CA ILE A 23 6.77 15.03 5.03
C ILE A 23 8.12 15.22 5.69
N ILE A 24 8.48 14.33 6.62
CA ILE A 24 9.78 14.39 7.27
C ILE A 24 10.80 13.82 6.30
N ASN A 25 11.21 14.64 5.32
CA ASN A 25 12.38 14.35 4.51
C ASN A 25 13.59 14.32 5.45
N LYS A 26 14.26 13.16 5.51
CA LYS A 26 15.44 12.95 6.36
C LYS A 26 16.75 12.95 5.56
N CYS A 27 16.98 13.88 4.62
CA CYS A 27 18.32 14.19 4.08
C CYS A 27 19.38 14.63 5.14
N ALA A 28 19.17 14.42 6.44
CA ALA A 28 20.08 14.82 7.53
C ALA A 28 20.34 13.66 8.50
N ILE A 29 20.50 12.45 7.97
CA ILE A 29 20.63 11.22 8.74
C ILE A 29 21.91 11.10 9.58
N PRO A 30 23.10 11.59 9.17
CA PRO A 30 24.29 11.40 10.01
C PRO A 30 24.17 12.03 11.41
N ALA A 31 23.31 13.05 11.59
CA ALA A 31 23.16 13.79 12.84
C ALA A 31 21.86 13.51 13.62
N ARG A 32 20.90 12.72 13.08
CA ARG A 32 19.52 12.62 13.64
C ARG A 32 18.87 11.23 13.58
N LEU A 33 19.64 10.16 13.61
CA LEU A 33 19.10 8.80 13.78
C LEU A 33 18.42 8.66 15.16
N LYS A 34 17.14 8.22 15.21
CA LYS A 34 16.42 7.88 16.46
C LYS A 34 17.08 6.63 17.09
N PRO A 35 16.89 6.32 18.40
CA PRO A 35 17.67 5.31 19.12
C PRO A 35 17.69 3.88 18.51
N LEU A 36 16.67 3.48 17.74
CA LEU A 36 16.66 2.20 17.01
C LEU A 36 17.15 2.30 15.57
N ASP A 37 16.97 3.45 14.93
CA ASP A 37 17.69 3.73 13.68
C ASP A 37 19.21 3.61 13.94
N LEU A 38 19.69 3.89 15.17
CA LEU A 38 21.10 3.89 15.52
C LEU A 38 21.77 2.52 15.67
N ILE A 39 21.06 1.46 16.08
CA ILE A 39 21.70 0.14 16.34
C ILE A 39 21.76 -0.68 15.05
N PHE A 40 20.68 -0.63 14.30
CA PHE A 40 20.48 -1.40 13.09
C PHE A 40 21.23 -0.84 11.88
N SER A 41 21.12 0.48 11.64
CA SER A 41 21.82 1.15 10.54
C SER A 41 23.33 1.02 10.65
N ARG A 42 23.88 0.98 11.88
CA ARG A 42 25.33 0.82 12.13
C ARG A 42 25.91 -0.48 11.59
N ARG A 43 25.10 -1.54 11.45
CA ARG A 43 25.55 -2.82 10.89
C ARG A 43 25.17 -2.97 9.43
N VAL A 44 23.95 -2.56 9.08
CA VAL A 44 23.42 -2.77 7.72
C VAL A 44 24.01 -1.80 6.71
N ILE A 45 24.19 -0.52 7.05
CA ILE A 45 24.75 0.47 6.11
C ILE A 45 26.17 0.06 5.68
N PRO A 46 27.13 -0.22 6.59
CA PRO A 46 28.47 -0.63 6.17
C PRO A 46 28.48 -1.95 5.37
N ALA A 47 27.56 -2.88 5.68
CA ALA A 47 27.42 -4.11 4.92
C ALA A 47 26.97 -3.85 3.47
N LEU A 48 25.98 -2.98 3.27
CA LEU A 48 25.50 -2.60 1.94
C LEU A 48 26.52 -1.75 1.18
N GLU A 49 27.25 -0.84 1.85
CA GLU A 49 28.37 -0.10 1.24
C GLU A 49 29.46 -1.04 0.76
N SER A 50 29.80 -2.07 1.54
CA SER A 50 30.79 -3.09 1.13
C SER A 50 30.34 -3.89 -0.09
N ALA A 51 29.02 -4.01 -0.30
CA ALA A 51 28.41 -4.60 -1.49
C ALA A 51 28.24 -3.61 -2.66
N SER A 52 28.88 -2.43 -2.59
CA SER A 52 28.84 -1.39 -3.63
C SER A 52 27.43 -0.80 -3.88
N ILE A 53 26.60 -0.74 -2.84
CA ILE A 53 25.29 -0.10 -2.87
C ILE A 53 25.44 1.26 -2.15
N PRO A 54 25.49 2.40 -2.86
CA PRO A 54 25.74 3.69 -2.26
C PRO A 54 24.53 4.22 -1.49
N TRP A 55 24.79 5.03 -0.46
CA TRP A 55 23.76 5.80 0.23
C TRP A 55 23.34 7.03 -0.58
N VAL A 56 22.03 7.30 -0.65
CA VAL A 56 21.48 8.61 -1.07
C VAL A 56 20.59 9.20 0.01
N ASP A 57 20.56 10.52 0.04
CA ASP A 57 19.77 11.28 1.00
C ASP A 57 18.26 11.31 0.67
N ASP A 58 17.89 11.09 -0.60
CA ASP A 58 16.51 11.06 -1.06
C ASP A 58 16.32 9.93 -2.08
N LEU A 59 15.62 8.86 -1.68
CA LEU A 59 15.27 7.74 -2.56
C LEU A 59 14.25 8.12 -3.64
N ASN A 60 13.54 9.23 -3.47
CA ASN A 60 12.57 9.74 -4.43
C ASN A 60 13.19 10.77 -5.40
N ASP A 61 14.50 11.04 -5.29
CA ASP A 61 15.22 11.87 -6.27
C ASP A 61 15.25 11.14 -7.62
N PRO A 62 14.65 11.71 -8.70
CA PRO A 62 14.66 11.08 -10.02
C PRO A 62 16.07 10.95 -10.63
N SER A 63 17.08 11.62 -10.07
CA SER A 63 18.48 11.50 -10.44
C SER A 63 19.27 10.49 -9.60
N ALA A 64 18.64 9.86 -8.60
CA ALA A 64 19.27 8.82 -7.81
C ALA A 64 19.73 7.64 -8.70
N PRO A 65 20.88 7.03 -8.40
CA PRO A 65 21.33 5.83 -9.10
C PRO A 65 20.31 4.69 -9.01
N ALA A 66 20.24 3.86 -10.04
CA ALA A 66 19.37 2.71 -10.09
C ALA A 66 19.67 1.65 -9.01
N ALA A 67 20.93 1.54 -8.59
CA ALA A 67 21.36 0.71 -7.47
C ALA A 67 21.75 1.61 -6.30
N VAL A 68 20.96 1.60 -5.24
CA VAL A 68 21.04 2.61 -4.19
C VAL A 68 20.41 2.12 -2.89
N MET A 69 20.86 2.65 -1.76
CA MET A 69 20.15 2.57 -0.48
C MET A 69 19.86 3.95 0.09
N GLY A 70 18.84 4.04 0.93
CA GLY A 70 18.49 5.29 1.60
C GLY A 70 17.39 5.08 2.63
N ALA A 71 17.00 6.17 3.29
CA ALA A 71 15.89 6.13 4.22
C ALA A 71 14.54 6.28 3.52
N LEU A 72 13.55 5.58 4.03
CA LEU A 72 12.17 5.73 3.59
C LEU A 72 11.54 6.99 4.19
N ASP A 73 10.78 7.70 3.37
CA ASP A 73 9.94 8.79 3.84
C ASP A 73 8.76 8.24 4.67
N VAL A 74 8.53 8.84 5.82
CA VAL A 74 7.41 8.50 6.72
C VAL A 74 6.49 9.70 6.83
N ILE A 75 5.19 9.47 6.67
CA ILE A 75 4.18 10.52 6.76
C ILE A 75 3.70 10.62 8.22
N GLU A 76 4.16 11.67 8.90
CA GLU A 76 3.83 11.97 10.29
C GLU A 76 3.26 13.39 10.42
N ASP A 77 2.46 13.62 11.47
CA ASP A 77 2.08 14.96 11.89
C ASP A 77 3.20 15.64 12.71
N LYS A 78 3.01 16.91 13.07
CA LYS A 78 3.97 17.67 13.90
C LYS A 78 4.20 17.08 15.30
N SER A 79 3.33 16.17 15.73
CA SER A 79 3.40 15.45 17.01
C SER A 79 3.96 14.03 16.85
N PHE A 80 4.57 13.69 15.69
CA PHE A 80 5.14 12.37 15.39
C PHE A 80 4.11 11.23 15.40
N ARG A 81 2.84 11.55 15.10
CA ARG A 81 1.78 10.54 14.93
C ARG A 81 1.63 10.21 13.46
N ARG A 82 1.23 8.97 13.17
CA ARG A 82 0.88 8.52 11.82
C ARG A 82 -0.12 9.48 11.17
N ALA A 83 0.23 10.01 10.00
CA ALA A 83 -0.69 10.79 9.18
C ALA A 83 -1.33 9.87 8.12
N SER A 84 -2.57 9.45 8.36
CA SER A 84 -3.35 8.69 7.38
C SER A 84 -4.05 9.60 6.37
N THR A 85 -4.44 9.05 5.21
CA THR A 85 -5.28 9.75 4.22
C THR A 85 -6.58 10.26 4.83
N TYR A 86 -7.17 9.51 5.77
CA TYR A 86 -8.33 9.96 6.54
C TYR A 86 -8.05 11.26 7.30
N HIS A 87 -6.98 11.32 8.10
CA HIS A 87 -6.65 12.55 8.83
C HIS A 87 -6.36 13.69 7.87
N ALA A 88 -5.64 13.42 6.78
CA ALA A 88 -5.19 14.43 5.83
C ALA A 88 -6.33 15.06 5.02
N PHE A 89 -7.26 14.26 4.52
CA PHE A 89 -8.29 14.71 3.58
C PHE A 89 -9.69 14.79 4.19
N LEU A 90 -9.95 14.02 5.26
CA LEU A 90 -11.26 13.95 5.91
C LEU A 90 -11.17 13.91 7.45
N PRO A 91 -10.53 14.93 8.08
CA PRO A 91 -10.46 14.98 9.53
C PRO A 91 -11.87 15.08 10.15
N GLY A 92 -12.03 14.57 11.37
CA GLY A 92 -13.34 14.48 12.04
C GLY A 92 -14.08 15.81 12.16
N SER A 93 -13.36 16.92 12.37
CA SER A 93 -13.94 18.28 12.38
C SER A 93 -14.53 18.66 11.03
N LEU A 94 -13.78 18.46 9.93
CA LEU A 94 -14.27 18.74 8.58
C LEU A 94 -15.48 17.88 8.22
N ALA A 95 -15.46 16.60 8.63
CA ALA A 95 -16.58 15.69 8.44
C ALA A 95 -17.83 16.16 9.19
N GLN A 96 -17.69 16.62 10.44
CA GLN A 96 -18.77 17.20 11.25
C GLN A 96 -19.32 18.49 10.64
N ASP A 97 -18.46 19.42 10.25
CA ASP A 97 -18.84 20.70 9.64
C ASP A 97 -19.56 20.48 8.30
N SER A 98 -19.19 19.43 7.58
CA SER A 98 -19.76 19.09 6.28
C SER A 98 -20.96 18.13 6.35
N LYS A 99 -21.47 17.77 7.55
CA LYS A 99 -22.54 16.76 7.71
C LYS A 99 -23.82 17.03 6.92
N ALA A 100 -24.12 18.30 6.62
CA ALA A 100 -25.27 18.68 5.82
C ALA A 100 -25.14 18.28 4.33
N ARG A 101 -23.91 18.11 3.84
CA ARG A 101 -23.58 17.87 2.42
C ARG A 101 -22.75 16.60 2.18
N LEU A 102 -22.16 16.02 3.22
CA LEU A 102 -21.38 14.79 3.19
C LEU A 102 -21.98 13.78 4.16
N LYS A 103 -22.34 12.61 3.63
CA LYS A 103 -22.84 11.47 4.41
C LYS A 103 -21.77 10.39 4.39
N ILE A 104 -21.33 9.96 5.57
CA ILE A 104 -20.30 8.93 5.72
C ILE A 104 -20.97 7.69 6.32
N CYS A 105 -20.94 6.59 5.57
CA CYS A 105 -21.51 5.31 5.99
C CYS A 105 -20.37 4.32 6.26
N THR A 106 -19.93 4.22 7.52
CA THR A 106 -18.97 3.19 7.96
C THR A 106 -19.67 1.85 8.20
N ASN A 107 -18.92 0.76 8.36
CA ASN A 107 -19.46 -0.58 8.61
C ASN A 107 -20.54 -0.98 7.60
N THR A 108 -20.32 -0.60 6.33
CA THR A 108 -21.25 -0.72 5.23
C THR A 108 -20.50 -1.30 4.04
N ILE A 109 -21.07 -2.29 3.37
CA ILE A 109 -20.52 -2.93 2.18
C ILE A 109 -21.39 -2.54 0.98
N VAL A 110 -20.74 -2.23 -0.15
CA VAL A 110 -21.43 -2.05 -1.43
C VAL A 110 -21.72 -3.43 -2.00
N MET A 111 -23.00 -3.73 -2.20
CA MET A 111 -23.45 -5.02 -2.71
C MET A 111 -23.51 -5.03 -4.24
N ARG A 112 -23.94 -3.91 -4.84
CA ARG A 112 -23.97 -3.73 -6.29
C ARG A 112 -24.09 -2.28 -6.70
N LEU A 113 -23.68 -2.00 -7.93
CA LEU A 113 -24.05 -0.83 -8.70
C LEU A 113 -25.49 -0.99 -9.23
N ASP A 114 -26.16 0.14 -9.36
CA ASP A 114 -27.42 0.27 -10.09
C ASP A 114 -27.12 0.87 -11.46
N LEU A 115 -27.30 0.07 -12.51
CA LEU A 115 -26.92 0.41 -13.88
C LEU A 115 -28.16 0.53 -14.76
N ALA A 116 -28.11 1.45 -15.71
CA ALA A 116 -29.12 1.57 -16.74
C ALA A 116 -28.47 1.74 -18.10
N ASP A 117 -29.08 1.14 -19.11
CA ASP A 117 -28.77 1.45 -20.49
C ASP A 117 -29.55 2.72 -20.88
N GLU A 118 -28.82 3.79 -21.21
CA GLU A 118 -29.36 5.04 -21.74
C GLU A 118 -28.76 5.25 -23.13
N ASP A 119 -29.53 4.91 -24.17
CA ASP A 119 -29.15 5.04 -25.57
C ASP A 119 -27.88 4.25 -25.98
N GLY A 120 -27.72 3.03 -25.47
CA GLY A 120 -26.57 2.16 -25.72
C GLY A 120 -25.36 2.47 -24.83
N ILE A 121 -25.51 3.40 -23.88
CA ILE A 121 -24.46 3.78 -22.93
C ILE A 121 -24.87 3.29 -21.54
N VAL A 122 -24.05 2.41 -20.97
CA VAL A 122 -24.24 1.94 -19.59
C VAL A 122 -23.91 3.06 -18.61
N ARG A 123 -24.91 3.50 -17.84
CA ARG A 123 -24.82 4.57 -16.85
C ARG A 123 -25.06 4.06 -15.44
N ALA A 124 -24.15 4.36 -14.52
CA ALA A 124 -24.36 4.13 -13.08
C ALA A 124 -25.29 5.21 -12.47
N ARG A 125 -26.40 4.77 -11.87
CA ARG A 125 -27.43 5.61 -11.25
C ARG A 125 -27.37 5.64 -9.72
N GLY A 126 -26.68 4.69 -9.11
CA GLY A 126 -26.55 4.60 -7.66
C GLY A 126 -25.86 3.33 -7.20
N VAL A 127 -25.90 3.09 -5.89
CA VAL A 127 -25.32 1.91 -5.26
C VAL A 127 -26.29 1.32 -4.24
N HIS A 128 -26.35 0.00 -4.18
CA HIS A 128 -27.01 -0.73 -3.11
C HIS A 128 -25.97 -1.11 -2.06
N ILE A 129 -26.32 -0.87 -0.80
CA ILE A 129 -25.42 -1.06 0.33
C ILE A 129 -26.10 -1.88 1.42
N ALA A 130 -25.32 -2.65 2.17
CA ALA A 130 -25.78 -3.44 3.30
C ALA A 130 -24.85 -3.23 4.51
N ALA A 131 -25.32 -3.60 5.69
CA ALA A 131 -24.46 -3.61 6.88
C ALA A 131 -23.32 -4.63 6.71
N ALA A 132 -22.10 -4.23 7.06
CA ALA A 132 -20.93 -5.13 7.02
C ALA A 132 -21.01 -6.25 8.07
N ASN A 133 -21.81 -6.07 9.12
CA ASN A 133 -22.03 -7.10 10.12
C ASN A 133 -23.03 -8.13 9.55
N PRO A 134 -22.64 -9.41 9.42
CA PRO A 134 -23.52 -10.45 8.87
C PRO A 134 -24.85 -10.60 9.63
N ARG A 135 -24.86 -10.32 10.95
CA ARG A 135 -26.08 -10.38 11.79
C ARG A 135 -27.09 -9.28 11.45
N LYS A 136 -26.72 -8.31 10.63
CA LYS A 136 -27.55 -7.18 10.19
C LYS A 136 -27.60 -7.08 8.66
N ALA A 137 -27.23 -8.15 7.94
CA ALA A 137 -27.14 -8.13 6.48
C ALA A 137 -28.47 -7.79 5.80
N ASP A 138 -29.60 -8.07 6.46
CA ASP A 138 -30.94 -7.74 5.96
C ASP A 138 -31.21 -6.22 5.88
N LEU A 139 -30.42 -5.39 6.57
CA LEU A 139 -30.52 -3.93 6.49
C LEU A 139 -29.84 -3.43 5.22
N THR A 140 -30.62 -3.36 4.14
CA THR A 140 -30.18 -2.85 2.84
C THR A 140 -30.72 -1.45 2.57
N TYR A 141 -29.92 -0.62 1.88
CA TYR A 141 -30.28 0.72 1.47
C TYR A 141 -29.87 0.96 0.01
N TYR A 142 -30.56 1.88 -0.66
CA TYR A 142 -30.20 2.37 -1.98
C TYR A 142 -29.79 3.84 -1.92
N ALA A 143 -28.57 4.13 -2.37
CA ALA A 143 -28.04 5.47 -2.49
C ALA A 143 -28.03 5.90 -3.96
N LYS A 144 -29.05 6.68 -4.35
CA LYS A 144 -29.14 7.26 -5.69
C LYS A 144 -28.08 8.34 -5.91
N ALA A 145 -27.34 8.22 -7.01
CA ALA A 145 -26.39 9.22 -7.48
C ALA A 145 -27.03 10.12 -8.54
N ARG A 146 -26.88 11.44 -8.39
CA ARG A 146 -27.36 12.42 -9.39
C ARG A 146 -26.35 12.73 -10.49
N ARG A 147 -25.07 12.49 -10.23
CA ARG A 147 -23.97 12.91 -11.12
C ARG A 147 -23.08 11.74 -11.48
N GLU A 148 -22.42 11.17 -10.48
CA GLU A 148 -21.39 10.16 -10.66
C GLU A 148 -21.36 9.16 -9.49
N VAL A 149 -20.83 7.98 -9.78
CA VAL A 149 -20.44 6.97 -8.81
C VAL A 149 -18.94 6.74 -8.99
N VAL A 150 -18.17 6.88 -7.92
CA VAL A 150 -16.71 6.67 -7.94
C VAL A 150 -16.40 5.41 -7.15
N LEU A 151 -15.79 4.42 -7.80
CA LEU A 151 -15.39 3.17 -7.17
C LEU A 151 -13.95 3.29 -6.66
N SER A 152 -13.73 3.05 -5.37
CA SER A 152 -12.42 3.14 -4.72
C SER A 152 -12.24 2.05 -3.67
N ALA A 153 -12.68 0.83 -3.99
CA ALA A 153 -12.67 -0.33 -3.10
C ALA A 153 -11.35 -1.14 -3.16
N GLY A 154 -10.26 -0.53 -3.68
CA GLY A 154 -8.96 -1.17 -3.84
C GLY A 154 -8.88 -2.13 -5.04
N ALA A 155 -7.69 -2.69 -5.27
CA ALA A 155 -7.41 -3.57 -6.40
C ALA A 155 -8.18 -4.90 -6.36
N LEU A 156 -8.58 -5.35 -5.17
CA LEU A 156 -9.36 -6.59 -4.98
C LEU A 156 -10.87 -6.32 -4.94
N GLY A 157 -11.31 -5.33 -4.15
CA GLY A 157 -12.75 -5.08 -3.96
C GLY A 157 -13.43 -4.40 -5.15
N SER A 158 -12.71 -3.58 -5.92
CA SER A 158 -13.31 -2.87 -7.06
C SER A 158 -13.71 -3.82 -8.20
N PRO A 159 -12.84 -4.74 -8.67
CA PRO A 159 -13.25 -5.76 -9.65
C PRO A 159 -14.41 -6.61 -9.16
N GLN A 160 -14.40 -7.02 -7.89
CA GLN A 160 -15.51 -7.79 -7.30
C GLN A 160 -16.84 -7.03 -7.43
N ILE A 161 -16.91 -5.77 -7.00
CA ILE A 161 -18.14 -4.96 -7.10
C ILE A 161 -18.62 -4.82 -8.55
N LEU A 162 -17.71 -4.72 -9.52
CA LEU A 162 -18.06 -4.63 -10.94
C LEU A 162 -18.70 -5.93 -11.45
N MET A 163 -18.18 -7.09 -11.05
CA MET A 163 -18.63 -8.39 -11.54
C MET A 163 -19.81 -8.99 -10.79
N LEU A 164 -20.09 -8.50 -9.57
CA LEU A 164 -21.12 -9.09 -8.70
C LEU A 164 -22.50 -9.18 -9.40
N MET A 165 -23.00 -10.41 -9.47
CA MET A 165 -24.41 -10.71 -9.64
C MET A 165 -25.07 -10.77 -8.28
N TRP A 166 -26.17 -10.06 -8.11
CA TRP A 166 -26.97 -10.15 -6.90
C TRP A 166 -28.16 -11.08 -7.11
N SER A 167 -28.07 -12.33 -6.67
CA SER A 167 -29.27 -13.15 -6.43
C SER A 167 -29.62 -13.11 -4.94
N ALA A 168 -30.33 -12.08 -4.47
CA ALA A 168 -31.03 -12.22 -3.20
C ALA A 168 -32.13 -13.30 -3.33
N PRO A 169 -32.25 -14.24 -2.40
CA PRO A 169 -33.57 -14.74 -2.06
C PRO A 169 -34.32 -13.57 -1.40
N CYS A 170 -35.50 -13.22 -1.90
CA CYS A 170 -36.35 -12.09 -1.45
C CYS A 170 -35.91 -10.69 -1.90
N MET A 171 -36.30 -10.29 -3.11
CA MET A 171 -37.41 -9.35 -3.31
C MET A 171 -37.71 -9.31 -4.81
N ARG A 172 -38.77 -10.01 -5.25
CA ARG A 172 -39.36 -9.77 -6.57
C ARG A 172 -39.94 -8.35 -6.55
N LEU A 173 -39.16 -7.35 -6.91
CA LEU A 173 -39.69 -6.06 -7.34
C LEU A 173 -40.39 -6.31 -8.68
N ARG A 174 -41.69 -6.62 -8.62
CA ARG A 174 -42.53 -6.82 -9.79
C ARG A 174 -42.47 -5.57 -10.69
N GLY A 175 -41.99 -5.73 -11.92
CA GLY A 175 -42.37 -4.86 -13.04
C GLY A 175 -41.40 -3.75 -13.45
N LYS A 176 -40.10 -3.84 -13.15
CA LYS A 176 -39.10 -2.91 -13.72
C LYS A 176 -38.13 -3.64 -14.66
N PRO A 177 -37.94 -3.16 -15.91
CA PRO A 177 -36.99 -3.73 -16.87
C PRO A 177 -35.56 -3.17 -16.68
N GLU A 178 -35.20 -2.77 -15.46
CA GLU A 178 -33.90 -2.14 -15.17
C GLU A 178 -32.87 -3.23 -14.83
N LEU A 179 -31.63 -3.10 -15.31
CA LEU A 179 -30.55 -4.06 -15.06
C LEU A 179 -30.27 -4.11 -13.55
N GLU A 180 -30.72 -5.17 -12.87
CA GLU A 180 -30.62 -5.28 -11.41
C GLU A 180 -29.22 -5.73 -10.92
N TYR A 181 -28.20 -5.73 -11.78
CA TYR A 181 -26.90 -6.36 -11.52
C TYR A 181 -25.73 -5.47 -12.05
N SER A 182 -24.53 -5.60 -11.47
CA SER A 182 -23.36 -4.83 -11.93
C SER A 182 -22.72 -5.45 -13.17
N CYS A 183 -22.44 -6.75 -13.12
CA CYS A 183 -22.00 -7.61 -14.22
C CYS A 183 -21.17 -6.96 -15.35
N ILE A 184 -20.19 -6.15 -14.97
CA ILE A 184 -19.16 -5.58 -15.82
C ILE A 184 -17.90 -6.43 -15.60
N GLY A 185 -17.48 -7.18 -16.60
CA GLY A 185 -16.36 -8.10 -16.47
C GLY A 185 -16.14 -8.96 -17.72
N PRO A 186 -15.17 -9.88 -17.69
CA PRO A 186 -14.92 -10.78 -18.83
C PRO A 186 -16.16 -11.63 -19.14
N ARG A 187 -16.66 -11.56 -20.37
CA ARG A 187 -17.86 -12.31 -20.80
C ARG A 187 -17.81 -13.80 -20.42
N ASP A 188 -16.74 -14.49 -20.80
CA ASP A 188 -16.62 -15.94 -20.60
C ASP A 188 -16.69 -16.31 -19.11
N HIS A 189 -16.02 -15.54 -18.24
CA HIS A 189 -16.04 -15.74 -16.79
C HIS A 189 -17.45 -15.51 -16.22
N LEU A 190 -18.11 -14.41 -16.62
CA LEU A 190 -19.47 -14.11 -16.17
C LEU A 190 -20.46 -15.20 -16.63
N GLU A 191 -20.38 -15.62 -17.89
CA GLU A 191 -21.24 -16.67 -18.45
C GLU A 191 -21.00 -18.02 -17.76
N GLU A 192 -19.75 -18.40 -17.43
CA GLU A 192 -19.42 -19.60 -16.64
C GLU A 192 -20.11 -19.57 -15.26
N LYS A 193 -20.12 -18.41 -14.60
CA LYS A 193 -20.77 -18.21 -13.30
C LYS A 193 -22.28 -17.98 -13.39
N ASN A 194 -22.88 -18.15 -14.57
CA ASN A 194 -24.30 -17.88 -14.84
C ASN A 194 -24.72 -16.44 -14.50
N VAL A 195 -23.80 -15.49 -14.70
CA VAL A 195 -23.98 -14.06 -14.47
C VAL A 195 -24.31 -13.36 -15.81
N PRO A 196 -25.42 -12.60 -15.91
CA PRO A 196 -25.77 -11.92 -17.16
C PRO A 196 -24.77 -10.80 -17.46
N VAL A 197 -24.22 -10.73 -18.67
CA VAL A 197 -23.22 -9.72 -19.03
C VAL A 197 -23.88 -8.39 -19.37
N VAL A 198 -23.64 -7.35 -18.54
CA VAL A 198 -24.07 -5.96 -18.81
C VAL A 198 -23.09 -5.29 -19.76
N LEU A 199 -21.80 -5.45 -19.50
CA LEU A 199 -20.71 -4.92 -20.32
C LEU A 199 -19.53 -5.88 -20.28
N ASP A 200 -19.13 -6.34 -21.46
CA ASP A 200 -17.95 -7.18 -21.60
C ASP A 200 -16.68 -6.32 -21.44
N MET A 201 -15.96 -6.54 -20.34
CA MET A 201 -14.73 -5.83 -20.02
C MET A 201 -13.66 -6.82 -19.53
N PRO A 202 -12.94 -7.49 -20.46
CA PRO A 202 -11.94 -8.51 -20.13
C PRO A 202 -10.80 -8.03 -19.23
N ALA A 203 -10.60 -6.70 -19.14
CA ALA A 203 -9.58 -6.12 -18.28
C ALA A 203 -9.93 -6.17 -16.78
N VAL A 204 -11.21 -6.29 -16.42
CA VAL A 204 -11.64 -6.42 -15.02
C VAL A 204 -11.10 -7.75 -14.46
N GLU A 205 -10.54 -7.71 -13.26
CA GLU A 205 -9.89 -8.87 -12.58
C GLU A 205 -8.59 -9.37 -13.24
N SER A 206 -8.20 -8.81 -14.39
CA SER A 206 -6.93 -9.14 -15.03
C SER A 206 -5.75 -8.30 -14.49
N HIS A 207 -4.53 -8.78 -14.74
CA HIS A 207 -3.29 -8.06 -14.45
C HIS A 207 -3.06 -7.72 -12.98
N LEU A 208 -3.55 -8.53 -12.02
CA LEU A 208 -3.19 -8.30 -10.62
C LEU A 208 -1.67 -8.49 -10.48
N GLN A 209 -1.04 -7.45 -9.92
CA GLN A 209 0.37 -7.43 -9.59
C GLN A 209 0.49 -7.01 -8.12
N ASP A 210 1.41 -7.67 -7.43
CA ASP A 210 1.83 -7.33 -6.08
C ASP A 210 3.34 -7.52 -5.99
N HIS A 211 3.94 -7.12 -4.88
CA HIS A 211 5.33 -7.39 -4.59
C HIS A 211 5.49 -8.75 -3.91
N ILE A 212 6.48 -9.55 -4.34
CA ILE A 212 6.74 -10.87 -3.73
C ILE A 212 8.03 -10.80 -2.92
N GLY A 213 7.88 -10.89 -1.60
CA GLY A 213 8.98 -10.93 -0.64
C GLY A 213 9.34 -12.35 -0.23
N VAL A 214 10.65 -12.64 -0.10
CA VAL A 214 11.15 -13.92 0.44
C VAL A 214 11.95 -13.63 1.71
N PRO A 215 11.44 -13.92 2.91
CA PRO A 215 12.13 -13.56 4.14
C PRO A 215 13.38 -14.42 4.37
N LEU A 216 14.53 -13.78 4.50
CA LEU A 216 15.79 -14.39 4.93
C LEU A 216 16.07 -13.99 6.38
N THR A 217 15.88 -14.93 7.29
CA THR A 217 15.88 -14.66 8.73
C THR A 217 17.16 -15.17 9.40
N TYR A 218 17.74 -14.33 10.25
CA TYR A 218 19.01 -14.55 10.94
C TYR A 218 18.83 -14.32 12.44
N GLU A 219 19.52 -15.14 13.24
CA GLU A 219 19.65 -14.92 14.67
C GLU A 219 20.66 -13.79 14.92
N VAL A 220 20.28 -12.82 15.75
CA VAL A 220 21.10 -11.65 16.11
C VAL A 220 21.04 -11.43 17.63
N PRO A 221 21.98 -10.66 18.21
CA PRO A 221 21.87 -10.25 19.60
C PRO A 221 20.50 -9.61 19.89
N MET A 222 19.92 -9.91 21.05
CA MET A 222 18.60 -9.40 21.43
C MET A 222 18.52 -7.85 21.37
N SER A 223 19.63 -7.15 21.64
CA SER A 223 19.74 -5.69 21.56
C SER A 223 19.50 -5.11 20.16
N ASP A 224 19.66 -5.93 19.13
CA ASP A 224 19.60 -5.53 17.72
C ASP A 224 18.26 -5.93 17.08
N SER A 225 17.36 -6.52 17.86
CA SER A 225 16.05 -6.99 17.42
C SER A 225 14.92 -6.32 18.20
N LEU A 226 13.79 -6.10 17.53
CA LEU A 226 12.55 -5.63 18.14
C LEU A 226 11.94 -6.66 19.10
N HIS A 227 12.36 -7.92 19.00
CA HIS A 227 12.02 -8.98 19.95
C HIS A 227 12.39 -8.61 21.39
N GLN A 228 13.30 -7.65 21.63
CA GLN A 228 13.59 -7.15 22.97
C GLN A 228 12.35 -6.55 23.67
N LEU A 229 11.38 -6.03 22.91
CA LEU A 229 10.13 -5.50 23.47
C LEU A 229 9.19 -6.62 23.89
N GLU A 230 9.19 -7.73 23.16
CA GLU A 230 8.36 -8.90 23.45
C GLU A 230 8.93 -9.68 24.64
N ASN A 231 10.25 -9.80 24.72
CA ASN A 231 10.93 -10.57 25.76
C ASN A 231 11.12 -9.80 27.09
N ASN A 232 10.99 -8.47 27.09
CA ASN A 232 11.17 -7.67 28.30
C ASN A 232 10.10 -6.57 28.46
N ILE A 233 9.17 -6.80 29.38
CA ILE A 233 8.07 -5.87 29.68
C ILE A 233 8.56 -4.49 30.13
N PHE A 234 9.70 -4.39 30.82
CA PHE A 234 10.25 -3.09 31.22
C PHE A 234 10.73 -2.28 30.01
N SER A 235 11.32 -2.95 29.01
CA SER A 235 11.69 -2.33 27.73
C SER A 235 10.46 -1.84 26.98
N ALA A 236 9.40 -2.65 26.92
CA ALA A 236 8.11 -2.28 26.33
C ALA A 236 7.47 -1.08 27.04
N LEU A 237 7.41 -1.11 28.38
CA LEU A 237 6.87 -0.01 29.19
C LEU A 237 7.68 1.27 29.03
N LYS A 238 9.01 1.18 28.99
CA LYS A 238 9.88 2.34 28.73
C LYS A 238 9.63 2.92 27.34
N ALA A 239 9.53 2.08 26.32
CA ALA A 239 9.22 2.51 24.96
C ALA A 239 7.82 3.16 24.87
N ALA A 240 6.83 2.59 25.57
CA ALA A 240 5.47 3.12 25.65
C ALA A 240 5.44 4.48 26.34
N LEU A 241 6.08 4.59 27.50
CA LEU A 241 6.16 5.85 28.25
C LEU A 241 6.88 6.93 27.44
N THR A 242 7.98 6.57 26.77
CA THR A 242 8.71 7.49 25.88
C THR A 242 7.79 8.03 24.79
N TYR A 243 7.01 7.15 24.14
CA TYR A 243 6.05 7.55 23.11
C TYR A 243 4.92 8.41 23.66
N VAL A 244 4.32 8.05 24.80
CA VAL A 244 3.22 8.83 25.40
C VAL A 244 3.69 10.23 25.81
N VAL A 245 4.88 10.34 26.40
CA VAL A 245 5.41 11.63 26.90
C VAL A 245 5.94 12.50 25.76
N THR A 246 6.63 11.92 24.78
CA THR A 246 7.39 12.69 23.78
C THR A 246 6.82 12.61 22.36
N GLY A 247 5.88 11.70 22.10
CA GLY A 247 5.46 11.31 20.75
C GLY A 247 6.53 10.53 19.97
N ARG A 248 7.74 10.34 20.53
CA ARG A 248 8.91 9.79 19.83
C ARG A 248 9.31 8.43 20.36
N GLY A 249 10.28 7.79 19.69
CA GLY A 249 10.82 6.49 20.06
C GLY A 249 10.34 5.36 19.15
N LEU A 250 10.48 4.12 19.61
CA LEU A 250 10.22 2.93 18.80
C LEU A 250 8.79 2.88 18.25
N PHE A 251 7.78 3.19 19.08
CA PHE A 251 6.37 3.21 18.65
C PHE A 251 6.00 4.37 17.72
N SER A 252 6.91 5.32 17.50
CA SER A 252 6.76 6.38 16.50
C SER A 252 7.57 6.12 15.22
N SER A 253 8.18 4.94 15.09
CA SER A 253 9.04 4.62 13.96
C SER A 253 8.44 3.45 13.17
N PRO A 254 8.52 3.44 11.84
CA PRO A 254 8.13 2.28 11.06
C PRO A 254 9.06 1.09 11.38
N PHE A 255 8.59 -0.12 11.09
CA PHE A 255 9.42 -1.32 11.16
C PHE A 255 10.60 -1.27 10.19
N GLN A 256 10.39 -0.66 9.02
CA GLN A 256 11.41 -0.43 8.00
C GLN A 256 11.71 1.06 7.90
N SER A 257 12.95 1.45 8.20
CA SER A 257 13.40 2.85 8.09
C SER A 257 14.39 3.09 6.95
N ILE A 258 15.03 2.03 6.46
CA ILE A 258 15.94 2.05 5.31
C ILE A 258 15.53 0.98 4.30
N THR A 259 15.85 1.20 3.04
CA THR A 259 15.69 0.20 1.98
C THR A 259 16.80 0.33 0.96
N SER A 260 16.99 -0.72 0.15
CA SER A 260 17.84 -0.65 -1.04
C SER A 260 17.05 -1.04 -2.28
N LEU A 261 17.23 -0.29 -3.35
CA LEU A 261 16.67 -0.58 -4.67
C LEU A 261 17.81 -1.00 -5.58
N ILE A 262 17.70 -2.15 -6.23
CA ILE A 262 18.78 -2.73 -7.03
C ILE A 262 18.20 -3.34 -8.31
N PRO A 263 18.82 -3.13 -9.49
CA PRO A 263 18.56 -3.93 -10.66
C PRO A 263 19.27 -5.27 -10.50
N THR A 264 18.54 -6.37 -10.44
CA THR A 264 19.07 -7.74 -10.25
C THR A 264 20.15 -8.09 -11.26
N ARG A 265 20.06 -7.58 -12.50
CA ARG A 265 21.07 -7.74 -13.55
C ARG A 265 22.47 -7.20 -13.20
N LEU A 266 22.58 -6.35 -12.19
CA LEU A 266 23.85 -5.80 -11.69
C LEU A 266 24.40 -6.60 -10.49
N LEU A 267 23.66 -7.58 -9.96
CA LEU A 267 24.14 -8.44 -8.89
C LEU A 267 25.10 -9.49 -9.46
N ASP A 268 26.33 -9.50 -8.95
CA ASP A 268 27.32 -10.53 -9.26
C ASP A 268 27.40 -11.52 -8.08
N GLY A 269 26.97 -12.76 -8.33
CA GLY A 269 26.97 -13.84 -7.33
C GLY A 269 28.35 -14.34 -6.93
N HIS A 270 29.39 -14.10 -7.75
CA HIS A 270 30.78 -14.46 -7.42
C HIS A 270 31.49 -13.34 -6.65
N ALA A 271 31.18 -12.09 -7.00
CA ALA A 271 31.76 -10.93 -6.33
C ALA A 271 30.97 -10.49 -5.08
N HIS A 272 29.79 -11.06 -4.84
CA HIS A 272 28.87 -10.73 -3.74
C HIS A 272 28.59 -9.23 -3.62
N ARG A 273 28.50 -8.53 -4.75
CA ARG A 273 28.33 -7.07 -4.83
C ARG A 273 27.60 -6.64 -6.08
N VAL A 274 27.16 -5.39 -6.10
CA VAL A 274 26.69 -4.73 -7.32
C VAL A 274 27.89 -4.37 -8.19
N VAL A 275 27.86 -4.78 -9.46
CA VAL A 275 28.90 -4.47 -10.44
C VAL A 275 28.30 -3.56 -11.52
N ALA A 276 28.72 -2.31 -11.54
CA ALA A 276 28.36 -1.33 -12.56
C ALA A 276 29.56 -1.07 -13.48
N PRO A 277 29.67 -1.74 -14.64
CA PRO A 277 30.84 -1.60 -15.52
C PRO A 277 30.97 -0.20 -16.13
N GLU A 278 29.84 0.49 -16.31
CA GLU A 278 29.76 1.83 -16.89
C GLU A 278 28.74 2.68 -16.09
N PRO A 279 28.96 3.99 -15.89
CA PRO A 279 28.02 4.84 -15.15
C PRO A 279 26.60 4.85 -15.72
N SER A 280 26.46 4.66 -17.04
CA SER A 280 25.16 4.65 -17.72
C SER A 280 24.23 3.53 -17.28
N VAL A 281 24.75 2.42 -16.74
CA VAL A 281 23.91 1.32 -16.25
C VAL A 281 23.22 1.62 -14.93
N LEU A 282 23.64 2.70 -14.25
CA LEU A 282 23.05 3.23 -13.02
C LEU A 282 22.10 4.40 -13.27
N ASP A 283 21.95 4.87 -14.52
CA ASP A 283 21.01 5.95 -14.82
C ASP A 283 19.56 5.44 -14.71
N ALA A 284 18.86 5.80 -13.62
CA ALA A 284 17.48 5.37 -13.36
C ALA A 284 16.46 5.96 -14.35
N SER A 285 16.82 6.98 -15.14
CA SER A 285 15.94 7.54 -16.17
C SER A 285 15.77 6.59 -17.37
N VAL A 286 16.72 5.66 -17.57
CA VAL A 286 16.66 4.63 -18.60
C VAL A 286 15.75 3.48 -18.11
N PRO A 287 14.65 3.16 -18.82
CA PRO A 287 13.69 2.13 -18.36
C PRO A 287 14.30 0.75 -18.09
N ALA A 288 15.35 0.36 -18.84
CA ALA A 288 16.05 -0.91 -18.67
C ALA A 288 16.93 -0.98 -17.40
N ASN A 289 17.18 0.17 -16.76
CA ASN A 289 17.94 0.26 -15.52
C ASN A 289 17.03 0.29 -14.29
N ARG A 290 15.70 0.29 -14.45
CA ARG A 290 14.80 0.37 -13.31
C ARG A 290 15.07 -0.78 -12.33
N PRO A 291 15.19 -0.48 -11.03
CA PRO A 291 15.35 -1.52 -10.02
C PRO A 291 14.12 -2.43 -10.02
N ASP A 292 14.39 -3.74 -9.98
CA ASP A 292 13.39 -4.82 -9.93
C ASP A 292 13.47 -5.61 -8.62
N LEU A 293 14.46 -5.31 -7.77
CA LEU A 293 14.63 -5.84 -6.43
C LEU A 293 14.66 -4.71 -5.40
N GLU A 294 13.89 -4.88 -4.33
CA GLU A 294 14.01 -4.15 -3.08
C GLU A 294 14.64 -5.06 -2.02
N LEU A 295 15.66 -4.59 -1.32
CA LEU A 295 16.19 -5.24 -0.11
C LEU A 295 15.72 -4.47 1.11
N MET A 296 14.84 -5.09 1.88
CA MET A 296 14.21 -4.50 3.06
C MET A 296 14.81 -5.12 4.32
N PRO A 297 15.75 -4.44 4.99
CA PRO A 297 16.36 -4.97 6.19
C PRO A 297 15.42 -4.61 7.38
N LEU A 298 14.95 -5.61 8.11
CA LEU A 298 13.93 -5.51 9.16
C LEU A 298 14.44 -6.13 10.46
N ALA A 299 14.47 -5.37 11.56
CA ALA A 299 14.87 -5.85 12.89
C ALA A 299 13.78 -6.70 13.58
N ASN A 300 13.02 -7.49 12.83
CA ASN A 300 11.91 -8.30 13.31
C ASN A 300 11.83 -9.62 12.54
N ASN A 301 11.20 -10.63 13.12
CA ASN A 301 10.81 -11.83 12.39
C ASN A 301 9.71 -11.53 11.38
N CYS A 302 9.94 -11.85 10.10
CA CYS A 302 8.95 -11.72 9.02
C CYS A 302 8.57 -13.08 8.41
N THR A 303 8.67 -14.15 9.20
CA THR A 303 8.24 -15.50 8.84
C THR A 303 7.05 -15.92 9.69
N ASP A 304 6.36 -16.98 9.27
CA ASP A 304 5.26 -17.58 10.04
C ASP A 304 5.76 -18.46 11.21
N ALA A 305 7.07 -18.69 11.32
CA ALA A 305 7.64 -19.49 12.38
C ALA A 305 7.78 -18.67 13.67
N ASP A 306 7.33 -19.22 14.79
CA ASP A 306 7.61 -18.64 16.11
C ASP A 306 9.04 -18.99 16.56
N ILE A 307 9.78 -17.99 17.05
CA ILE A 307 11.19 -18.10 17.43
C ILE A 307 11.40 -17.45 18.81
N PRO A 308 10.86 -18.05 19.88
CA PRO A 308 10.84 -17.44 21.21
C PRO A 308 12.25 -17.33 21.81
N GLY A 309 12.49 -16.27 22.59
CA GLY A 309 13.72 -16.09 23.35
C GLY A 309 14.97 -15.72 22.54
N LYS A 310 14.86 -15.57 21.22
CA LYS A 310 15.97 -15.17 20.34
C LYS A 310 15.75 -13.79 19.74
N GLY A 311 16.84 -13.04 19.58
CA GLY A 311 16.84 -11.84 18.76
C GLY A 311 16.84 -12.23 17.29
N VAL A 312 15.95 -11.63 16.50
CA VAL A 312 15.79 -11.96 15.09
C VAL A 312 15.91 -10.72 14.21
N PHE A 313 16.58 -10.91 13.08
CA PHE A 313 16.70 -9.97 11.99
C PHE A 313 16.25 -10.65 10.69
N THR A 314 15.41 -10.00 9.91
CA THR A 314 15.04 -10.48 8.57
C THR A 314 15.53 -9.50 7.51
N LEU A 315 16.32 -10.00 6.56
CA LEU A 315 16.48 -9.35 5.27
C LEU A 315 15.36 -9.86 4.37
N LEU A 316 14.50 -8.96 3.89
CA LEU A 316 13.39 -9.31 3.01
C LEU A 316 13.68 -8.80 1.58
N PRO A 317 14.34 -9.63 0.75
CA PRO A 317 14.36 -9.45 -0.70
C PRO A 317 12.95 -9.50 -1.28
N THR A 318 12.58 -8.45 -2.00
CA THR A 318 11.24 -8.29 -2.56
C THR A 318 11.34 -7.94 -4.03
N LEU A 319 10.69 -8.71 -4.89
CA LEU A 319 10.58 -8.39 -6.31
C LEU A 319 9.52 -7.32 -6.50
N ILE A 320 9.92 -6.17 -7.04
CA ILE A 320 9.06 -4.98 -7.20
C ILE A 320 8.62 -4.73 -8.64
N LEU A 321 9.20 -5.45 -9.62
CA LEU A 321 8.80 -5.42 -11.03
C LEU A 321 8.54 -6.84 -11.54
N LEU A 322 7.49 -7.46 -11.02
CA LEU A 322 7.10 -8.81 -11.40
C LEU A 322 6.48 -8.85 -12.79
N LYS A 323 6.88 -9.86 -13.57
CA LYS A 323 6.25 -10.22 -14.85
C LYS A 323 5.04 -11.13 -14.64
N SER A 324 5.00 -11.84 -13.52
CA SER A 324 3.87 -12.67 -13.12
C SER A 324 2.65 -11.81 -12.88
N GLN A 325 1.50 -12.26 -13.37
CA GLN A 325 0.21 -11.61 -13.20
C GLN A 325 -0.79 -12.69 -12.81
N ALA A 326 -1.73 -12.34 -11.94
CA ALA A 326 -2.84 -13.23 -11.59
C ALA A 326 -4.15 -12.74 -12.23
N CYS A 327 -5.04 -13.71 -12.46
CA CYS A 327 -6.45 -13.55 -12.84
C CYS A 327 -7.31 -14.52 -11.98
N ASP A 328 -8.63 -14.33 -11.97
CA ASP A 328 -9.62 -15.23 -11.33
C ASP A 328 -9.55 -15.39 -9.79
N PHE A 329 -9.53 -14.28 -9.05
CA PHE A 329 -9.70 -14.27 -7.59
C PHE A 329 -11.12 -14.65 -7.12
N ALA A 330 -12.12 -14.57 -7.98
CA ALA A 330 -13.49 -14.96 -7.66
C ALA A 330 -13.69 -16.49 -7.51
N SER A 331 -12.66 -17.31 -7.77
CA SER A 331 -12.73 -18.77 -7.69
C SER A 331 -12.37 -19.36 -6.31
N GLY A 332 -11.94 -18.54 -5.35
CA GLY A 332 -11.57 -18.97 -4.00
C GLY A 332 -12.76 -19.12 -3.05
N THR A 333 -13.38 -20.31 -3.09
CA THR A 333 -14.23 -20.96 -2.04
C THR A 333 -15.36 -20.17 -1.40
#